data_AF-A0A4V6PQF4-F1
#
_entry.id   AF-A0A4V6PQF4-F1
#
_cell.length_a   1.000
_cell.length_b   1.000
_cell.length_c   1.000
_cell.angle_alpha   90.00
_cell.angle_beta   90.00
_cell.angle_gamma   90.00
#
_symmetry.space_group_name_H-M   'P 1'
#
loop_
_entity.id
_entity.type
_entity.pdbx_description
1 polymer ?
#
loop_
_entity_poly.entity_id
_entity_poly.type
_entity_poly.pdbx_seq_one_letter_code
_entity_poly.pdbx_strand_id
1 'polypeptide(L)'
;MYTLQLAHGTDGNRRWMMAALVLSTLALTQADHAKAQAEPNVRWGTYENLFSARSPWNSRPVSPVFGEYVIPKSSYSPSVAEGAWSTGVFLAGENDPPVTVSGLPGTAGVWDPDAEVRRQITIPRWPAGVIPASAADGHADIVDPAAGIVHSFYKLRQIDGNWVASQYAWTPLNGRGWGNPAHYFQGARAAAVPTSGGLIRKHEIDDGRSHYPHALTMSLTYNGLSANPTYIFPATSADKDAATTNTGAIPQGALVMLPPGFNLQSITTPALRKVAETLQIYGAYVTDRNTGTPFVIYVENGSGFNLHRGGWNNAAANDLERIRQGLRQVTGVGGWIDGNGEPYTPETNFNLLSMRGPWRLQSGMTSGTYETWRQAVVFPPTPVPSSVVNTSYRGMQPLSWALPVAGQSYQLTARTTGGGLLRFQLRDKTSNAIVYDSNNLADGETARFTWPAGNVGPVVTATSGVGVESTVAGDLRREGP
;
A
#
# COMPACT_ATOMS: atom_id res chain seq x y z
N MET A 1 45.81 -53.48 70.96
CA MET A 1 45.14 -52.83 72.10
C MET A 1 43.80 -52.29 71.62
N TYR A 2 42.83 -52.26 72.53
CA TYR A 2 41.38 -52.37 72.32
C TYR A 2 40.64 -51.08 71.85
N THR A 3 39.59 -51.29 71.02
CA THR A 3 38.25 -50.64 70.89
C THR A 3 38.00 -49.18 70.43
N LEU A 4 37.05 -49.10 69.46
CA LEU A 4 35.83 -48.25 69.24
C LEU A 4 35.91 -46.71 69.45
N GLN A 5 35.28 -45.84 68.63
CA GLN A 5 33.82 -45.62 68.54
C GLN A 5 33.46 -44.54 67.47
N LEU A 6 32.20 -44.56 67.02
CA LEU A 6 31.51 -43.68 66.04
C LEU A 6 31.13 -42.28 66.57
N ALA A 7 30.90 -41.29 65.69
CA ALA A 7 29.57 -40.66 65.40
C ALA A 7 29.59 -39.16 64.96
N HIS A 8 28.81 -38.93 63.89
CA HIS A 8 28.00 -37.80 63.38
C HIS A 8 28.00 -36.35 63.93
N GLY A 9 27.88 -35.41 62.97
CA GLY A 9 26.91 -34.31 62.99
C GLY A 9 27.33 -33.04 62.23
N THR A 10 26.61 -32.67 61.14
CA THR A 10 26.01 -31.32 60.93
C THR A 10 25.34 -31.15 59.55
N ASP A 11 24.18 -30.50 59.62
CA ASP A 11 23.22 -30.05 58.59
C ASP A 11 23.84 -29.12 57.52
N GLY A 12 23.33 -28.93 56.30
CA GLY A 12 21.95 -28.94 55.83
C GLY A 12 21.46 -27.50 55.58
N ASN A 13 21.82 -26.89 54.43
CA ASN A 13 21.05 -25.79 53.83
C ASN A 13 21.52 -25.38 52.41
N ARG A 14 20.52 -25.06 51.57
CA ARG A 14 20.56 -24.40 50.23
C ARG A 14 20.55 -25.28 48.97
N ARG A 15 19.33 -25.72 48.64
CA ARG A 15 18.83 -25.88 47.26
C ARG A 15 18.47 -24.51 46.65
N TRP A 16 18.30 -24.51 45.32
CA TRP A 16 17.79 -23.46 44.41
C TRP A 16 18.86 -22.59 43.71
N MET A 17 19.29 -23.02 42.52
CA MET A 17 19.60 -22.19 41.33
C MET A 17 20.14 -23.09 40.20
N MET A 18 19.26 -23.78 39.48
CA MET A 18 19.57 -24.35 38.15
C MET A 18 18.31 -24.33 37.29
N ALA A 19 17.96 -23.15 36.78
CA ALA A 19 16.99 -22.96 35.70
C ALA A 19 17.15 -21.55 35.09
N ALA A 20 18.32 -21.24 34.54
CA ALA A 20 18.54 -19.94 33.88
C ALA A 20 19.65 -19.94 32.81
N LEU A 21 20.00 -21.09 32.24
CA LEU A 21 21.11 -21.17 31.28
C LEU A 21 20.80 -22.03 30.05
N VAL A 22 19.57 -21.94 29.53
CA VAL A 22 19.20 -22.49 28.20
C VAL A 22 18.37 -21.50 27.36
N LEU A 23 17.84 -20.41 27.95
CA LEU A 23 17.10 -19.38 27.19
C LEU A 23 17.99 -18.31 26.53
N SER A 24 19.25 -18.20 26.89
CA SER A 24 20.13 -17.12 26.38
C SER A 24 20.72 -17.44 25.00
N THR A 25 20.83 -18.71 24.62
CA THR A 25 21.46 -19.14 23.36
C THR A 25 20.50 -19.19 22.16
N LEU A 26 19.18 -19.23 22.38
CA LEU A 26 18.20 -19.11 21.28
C LEU A 26 17.90 -17.64 20.88
N ALA A 27 18.10 -16.68 21.79
CA ALA A 27 17.91 -15.25 21.47
C ALA A 27 19.08 -14.66 20.68
N LEU A 28 20.30 -15.21 20.84
CA LEU A 28 21.49 -14.77 20.13
C LEU A 28 21.52 -15.27 18.67
N THR A 29 20.93 -16.43 18.36
CA THR A 29 20.90 -16.95 16.98
C THR A 29 19.93 -16.21 16.05
N GLN A 30 18.85 -15.61 16.58
CA GLN A 30 17.94 -14.77 15.78
C GLN A 30 18.54 -13.39 15.47
N ALA A 31 19.32 -12.82 16.38
CA ALA A 31 20.00 -11.55 16.16
C ALA A 31 21.16 -11.67 15.16
N ASP A 32 21.88 -12.80 15.17
CA ASP A 32 22.99 -13.03 14.23
C ASP A 32 22.53 -13.36 12.80
N HIS A 33 21.32 -13.92 12.62
CA HIS A 33 20.71 -14.03 11.28
C HIS A 33 20.17 -12.70 10.75
N ALA A 34 19.83 -11.74 11.62
CA ALA A 34 19.40 -10.41 11.20
C ALA A 34 20.55 -9.54 10.68
N LYS A 35 21.80 -9.79 11.11
CA LYS A 35 22.99 -9.02 10.68
C LYS A 35 23.68 -9.55 9.42
N ALA A 36 23.40 -10.77 8.98
CA ALA A 36 24.11 -11.39 7.86
C ALA A 36 23.54 -11.07 6.46
N GLN A 37 22.51 -10.21 6.35
CA GLN A 37 21.87 -9.85 5.06
C GLN A 37 21.59 -8.35 4.91
N ALA A 38 22.39 -7.47 5.54
CA ALA A 38 22.42 -6.08 5.10
C ALA A 38 23.11 -6.04 3.73
N GLU A 39 22.33 -6.13 2.66
CA GLU A 39 22.81 -5.95 1.29
C GLU A 39 23.45 -4.56 1.15
N PRO A 40 24.62 -4.45 0.49
CA PRO A 40 25.30 -3.18 0.35
C PRO A 40 24.43 -2.17 -0.40
N ASN A 41 24.07 -1.07 0.27
CA ASN A 41 23.47 0.16 -0.28
C ASN A 41 22.41 -0.04 -1.38
N VAL A 42 21.35 -0.82 -1.11
CA VAL A 42 20.19 -0.90 -2.01
C VAL A 42 19.60 0.49 -2.20
N ARG A 43 19.54 0.96 -3.46
CA ARG A 43 18.93 2.25 -3.79
C ARG A 43 17.42 2.07 -3.98
N TRP A 44 16.68 2.35 -2.91
CA TRP A 44 15.22 2.39 -2.89
C TRP A 44 14.63 3.56 -3.70
N GLY A 45 13.37 3.43 -4.09
CA GLY A 45 12.66 4.41 -4.91
C GLY A 45 13.23 4.48 -6.33
N THR A 46 13.57 3.34 -6.91
CA THR A 46 14.08 3.20 -8.28
C THR A 46 13.22 2.22 -9.07
N TYR A 47 13.45 2.12 -10.39
CA TYR A 47 12.75 1.15 -11.24
C TYR A 47 12.93 -0.31 -10.79
N GLU A 48 14.15 -0.65 -10.36
CA GLU A 48 14.47 -2.00 -9.90
C GLU A 48 14.02 -2.23 -8.46
N ASN A 49 14.17 -1.23 -7.57
CA ASN A 49 13.73 -1.32 -6.18
C ASN A 49 12.65 -0.27 -5.91
N LEU A 50 11.41 -0.61 -6.27
CA LEU A 50 10.27 0.31 -6.13
C LEU A 50 10.02 0.66 -4.66
N PHE A 51 9.60 1.90 -4.44
CA PHE A 51 9.22 2.45 -3.14
C PHE A 51 10.38 2.60 -2.15
N SER A 52 10.14 3.37 -1.10
CA SER A 52 11.10 3.59 -0.02
C SER A 52 11.44 2.32 0.74
N ALA A 53 12.59 2.29 1.42
CA ALA A 53 12.96 1.22 2.35
C ALA A 53 11.87 0.95 3.40
N ARG A 54 11.20 2.01 3.89
CA ARG A 54 10.13 1.95 4.89
C ARG A 54 8.75 1.63 4.32
N SER A 55 8.66 1.34 3.02
CA SER A 55 7.42 0.84 2.41
C SER A 55 7.03 -0.49 3.07
N PRO A 56 5.73 -0.74 3.33
CA PRO A 56 5.23 -2.06 3.67
C PRO A 56 5.67 -3.15 2.69
N TRP A 57 5.90 -2.80 1.40
CA TRP A 57 6.45 -3.73 0.41
C TRP A 57 7.87 -4.14 0.75
N ASN A 58 8.70 -3.23 1.26
CA ASN A 58 10.12 -3.45 1.47
C ASN A 58 10.46 -3.75 2.94
N SER A 59 9.44 -3.99 3.76
CA SER A 59 9.57 -4.20 5.21
C SER A 59 9.07 -5.58 5.61
N ARG A 60 9.66 -6.14 6.66
CA ARG A 60 9.27 -7.45 7.21
C ARG A 60 8.87 -7.37 8.68
N PRO A 61 7.88 -8.15 9.11
CA PRO A 61 7.47 -8.16 10.51
C PRO A 61 8.47 -8.93 11.39
N VAL A 62 8.63 -8.46 12.62
CA VAL A 62 9.35 -9.15 13.69
C VAL A 62 8.34 -9.83 14.60
N SER A 63 8.57 -11.10 14.92
CA SER A 63 7.69 -11.92 15.77
C SER A 63 6.21 -11.84 15.35
N PRO A 64 5.88 -12.21 14.09
CA PRO A 64 4.50 -12.17 13.62
C PRO A 64 3.61 -13.13 14.42
N VAL A 65 2.40 -12.67 14.75
CA VAL A 65 1.31 -13.46 15.32
C VAL A 65 0.36 -13.84 14.20
N PHE A 66 0.01 -15.12 14.14
CA PHE A 66 -0.81 -15.69 13.07
C PHE A 66 -2.24 -15.92 13.52
N GLY A 67 -3.18 -15.69 12.61
CA GLY A 67 -4.52 -16.24 12.73
C GLY A 67 -4.56 -17.73 12.37
N GLU A 68 -5.71 -18.36 12.56
CA GLU A 68 -5.92 -19.80 12.31
C GLU A 68 -6.51 -20.11 10.93
N TYR A 69 -7.07 -19.09 10.25
CA TYR A 69 -7.80 -19.29 9.00
C TYR A 69 -6.87 -19.75 7.87
N VAL A 70 -7.19 -20.90 7.28
CA VAL A 70 -6.49 -21.46 6.12
C VAL A 70 -7.21 -21.01 4.86
N ILE A 71 -6.47 -20.47 3.87
CA ILE A 71 -7.04 -20.12 2.56
C ILE A 71 -7.72 -21.36 1.97
N PRO A 72 -9.03 -21.39 1.72
CA PRO A 72 -9.71 -22.61 1.29
C PRO A 72 -9.34 -23.01 -0.14
N LYS A 73 -9.63 -24.27 -0.49
CA LYS A 73 -9.62 -24.72 -1.89
C LYS A 73 -10.74 -24.02 -2.68
N SER A 74 -10.62 -24.04 -4.00
CA SER A 74 -11.63 -23.52 -4.92
C SER A 74 -11.56 -24.28 -6.25
N SER A 75 -12.15 -23.75 -7.31
CA SER A 75 -12.30 -24.41 -8.61
C SER A 75 -10.98 -24.77 -9.31
N TYR A 76 -9.91 -24.04 -9.00
CA TYR A 76 -8.58 -24.20 -9.60
C TYR A 76 -7.51 -24.45 -8.55
N SER A 77 -6.32 -24.84 -8.99
CA SER A 77 -5.13 -24.92 -8.14
C SER A 77 -4.56 -23.53 -7.86
N PRO A 78 -3.90 -23.32 -6.71
CA PRO A 78 -3.16 -22.08 -6.46
C PRO A 78 -2.11 -21.83 -7.55
N SER A 79 -1.67 -20.58 -7.72
CA SER A 79 -0.77 -20.20 -8.81
C SER A 79 0.26 -19.15 -8.42
N VAL A 80 1.44 -19.25 -9.05
CA VAL A 80 2.43 -18.17 -9.16
C VAL A 80 2.71 -18.05 -10.65
N ALA A 81 2.35 -16.93 -11.28
CA ALA A 81 2.42 -16.85 -12.74
C ALA A 81 2.48 -15.42 -13.27
N GLU A 82 3.12 -15.30 -14.43
CA GLU A 82 2.87 -14.21 -15.37
C GLU A 82 1.67 -14.55 -16.28
N GLY A 83 1.31 -13.65 -17.19
CA GLY A 83 0.37 -13.93 -18.27
C GLY A 83 -0.77 -12.93 -18.33
N ALA A 84 -1.91 -13.36 -18.88
CA ALA A 84 -2.99 -12.46 -19.28
C ALA A 84 -3.54 -11.60 -18.13
N TRP A 85 -3.52 -12.10 -16.89
CA TRP A 85 -3.99 -11.42 -15.68
C TRP A 85 -2.86 -10.84 -14.80
N SER A 86 -1.60 -10.99 -15.21
CA SER A 86 -0.47 -10.31 -14.59
C SER A 86 -0.09 -9.06 -15.39
N THR A 87 0.88 -8.29 -14.92
CA THR A 87 1.20 -6.96 -15.45
C THR A 87 2.66 -6.86 -15.93
N GLY A 88 2.89 -5.94 -16.87
CA GLY A 88 4.22 -5.48 -17.23
C GLY A 88 4.58 -4.20 -16.47
N VAL A 89 5.88 -3.98 -16.23
CA VAL A 89 6.39 -2.73 -15.65
C VAL A 89 7.34 -2.10 -16.66
N PHE A 90 7.08 -0.86 -17.04
CA PHE A 90 7.77 -0.20 -18.15
C PHE A 90 8.57 1.00 -17.65
N LEU A 91 9.86 1.05 -17.96
CA LEU A 91 10.72 2.18 -17.60
C LEU A 91 10.61 3.30 -18.63
N ALA A 92 10.23 4.50 -18.20
CA ALA A 92 10.26 5.70 -19.02
C ALA A 92 11.68 6.27 -19.12
N GLY A 93 12.15 6.48 -20.35
CA GLY A 93 13.37 7.19 -20.66
C GLY A 93 13.17 8.71 -20.70
N GLU A 94 14.26 9.46 -20.58
CA GLU A 94 14.23 10.94 -20.58
C GLU A 94 13.69 11.53 -21.90
N ASN A 95 13.88 10.81 -23.01
CA ASN A 95 13.49 11.24 -24.36
C ASN A 95 12.20 10.57 -24.86
N ASP A 96 11.53 9.78 -24.03
CA ASP A 96 10.25 9.18 -24.44
C ASP A 96 9.20 10.29 -24.68
N PRO A 97 8.45 10.26 -25.78
CA PRO A 97 7.48 11.30 -26.08
C PRO A 97 6.26 11.23 -25.14
N PRO A 98 5.52 12.34 -24.97
CA PRO A 98 4.27 12.31 -24.23
C PRO A 98 3.19 11.54 -25.01
N VAL A 99 2.32 10.85 -24.27
CA VAL A 99 1.12 10.20 -24.82
C VAL A 99 -0.11 10.59 -24.01
N THR A 100 -1.18 10.93 -24.71
CA THR A 100 -2.49 11.17 -24.10
C THR A 100 -3.33 9.89 -24.15
N VAL A 101 -3.77 9.46 -22.97
CA VAL A 101 -4.71 8.35 -22.78
C VAL A 101 -6.10 8.93 -22.59
N SER A 102 -7.04 8.44 -23.40
CA SER A 102 -8.45 8.83 -23.36
C SER A 102 -9.31 7.80 -22.61
N GLY A 103 -10.55 8.16 -22.30
CA GLY A 103 -11.49 7.22 -21.70
C GLY A 103 -11.91 6.12 -22.67
N LEU A 104 -12.43 5.00 -22.15
CA LEU A 104 -13.11 4.01 -22.99
C LEU A 104 -14.26 4.64 -23.80
N PRO A 105 -14.62 4.09 -24.98
CA PRO A 105 -15.73 4.59 -25.79
C PRO A 105 -17.01 4.80 -24.97
N GLY A 106 -17.67 5.94 -25.17
CA GLY A 106 -18.89 6.32 -24.43
C GLY A 106 -18.67 6.85 -23.02
N THR A 107 -17.42 7.05 -22.58
CA THR A 107 -17.10 7.68 -21.29
C THR A 107 -16.60 9.11 -21.45
N ALA A 108 -16.78 9.95 -20.43
CA ALA A 108 -16.31 11.35 -20.42
C ALA A 108 -14.78 11.50 -20.26
N GLY A 109 -14.02 10.40 -20.19
CA GLY A 109 -12.60 10.38 -19.90
C GLY A 109 -12.19 9.19 -19.02
N VAL A 110 -10.89 9.06 -18.80
CA VAL A 110 -10.29 8.11 -17.85
C VAL A 110 -10.74 8.48 -16.45
N TRP A 111 -11.20 7.51 -15.66
CA TRP A 111 -11.52 7.74 -14.25
C TRP A 111 -10.23 7.92 -13.44
N ASP A 112 -10.10 9.06 -12.77
CA ASP A 112 -9.04 9.36 -11.81
C ASP A 112 -9.68 9.35 -10.41
N PRO A 113 -9.62 8.22 -9.68
CA PRO A 113 -10.26 8.09 -8.37
C PRO A 113 -9.61 8.97 -7.30
N ASP A 114 -8.32 9.30 -7.41
CA ASP A 114 -7.66 10.18 -6.44
C ASP A 114 -8.20 11.61 -6.55
N ALA A 115 -8.45 12.07 -7.78
CA ALA A 115 -9.06 13.38 -8.04
C ALA A 115 -10.59 13.36 -8.09
N GLU A 116 -11.22 12.19 -8.06
CA GLU A 116 -12.67 11.95 -8.23
C GLU A 116 -13.27 12.56 -9.51
N VAL A 117 -12.50 12.56 -10.61
CA VAL A 117 -12.93 13.14 -11.90
C VAL A 117 -12.68 12.21 -13.07
N ARG A 118 -13.42 12.42 -14.17
CA ARG A 118 -13.10 11.85 -15.47
C ARG A 118 -12.37 12.88 -16.32
N ARG A 119 -11.20 12.52 -16.87
CA ARG A 119 -10.38 13.40 -17.69
C ARG A 119 -9.51 12.62 -18.67
N GLN A 120 -8.94 13.30 -19.66
CA GLN A 120 -7.80 12.77 -20.39
C GLN A 120 -6.56 12.82 -19.50
N ILE A 121 -5.67 11.85 -19.67
CA ILE A 121 -4.42 11.76 -18.91
C ILE A 121 -3.26 11.84 -19.89
N THR A 122 -2.44 12.88 -19.79
CA THR A 122 -1.19 12.95 -20.55
C THR A 122 -0.05 12.45 -19.68
N ILE A 123 0.60 11.39 -20.12
CA ILE A 123 1.82 10.87 -19.50
C ILE A 123 3.01 11.56 -20.19
N PRO A 124 3.87 12.30 -19.47
CA PRO A 124 4.93 13.10 -20.08
C PRO A 124 5.95 12.30 -20.88
N ARG A 125 6.26 11.08 -20.43
CA ARG A 125 7.25 10.19 -21.03
C ARG A 125 6.69 8.78 -21.10
N TRP A 126 6.24 8.41 -22.30
CA TRP A 126 5.60 7.12 -22.57
C TRP A 126 6.57 6.18 -23.29
N PRO A 127 6.98 5.05 -22.67
CA PRO A 127 7.83 4.09 -23.32
C PRO A 127 7.15 3.47 -24.56
N ALA A 128 7.86 3.38 -25.69
CA ALA A 128 7.31 2.79 -26.90
C ALA A 128 6.90 1.32 -26.75
N GLY A 129 7.53 0.59 -25.81
CA GLY A 129 7.32 -0.84 -25.56
C GLY A 129 6.18 -1.16 -24.57
N VAL A 130 5.30 -0.21 -24.22
CA VAL A 130 4.18 -0.47 -23.31
C VAL A 130 3.21 -1.50 -23.92
N ILE A 131 3.08 -2.64 -23.24
CA ILE A 131 2.17 -3.72 -23.60
C ILE A 131 1.30 -4.04 -22.38
N PRO A 132 0.02 -3.61 -22.34
CA PRO A 132 -0.85 -3.94 -21.22
C PRO A 132 -1.14 -5.43 -21.14
N ALA A 133 -1.53 -5.89 -19.94
CA ALA A 133 -2.03 -7.24 -19.71
C ALA A 133 -3.12 -7.61 -20.74
N SER A 134 -3.06 -8.80 -21.31
CA SER A 134 -3.95 -9.18 -22.42
C SER A 134 -5.37 -9.55 -22.00
N ALA A 135 -5.61 -9.83 -20.71
CA ALA A 135 -6.94 -10.05 -20.19
C ALA A 135 -7.73 -8.74 -20.02
N ALA A 136 -8.97 -8.88 -19.57
CA ALA A 136 -9.93 -7.77 -19.49
C ALA A 136 -9.48 -6.60 -18.61
N ASP A 137 -8.56 -6.83 -17.67
CA ASP A 137 -8.07 -5.80 -16.75
C ASP A 137 -7.03 -4.87 -17.36
N GLY A 138 -6.35 -5.26 -18.44
CA GLY A 138 -5.44 -4.37 -19.18
C GLY A 138 -4.44 -3.60 -18.31
N HIS A 139 -3.93 -4.23 -17.25
CA HIS A 139 -3.02 -3.56 -16.32
C HIS A 139 -1.68 -3.25 -16.99
N ALA A 140 -1.17 -2.06 -16.70
CA ALA A 140 0.16 -1.61 -17.10
C ALA A 140 0.62 -0.53 -16.13
N ASP A 141 1.86 -0.66 -15.67
CA ASP A 141 2.50 0.37 -14.87
C ASP A 141 3.72 0.94 -15.60
N ILE A 142 3.78 2.27 -15.71
CA ILE A 142 4.91 3.01 -16.27
C ILE A 142 5.63 3.68 -15.11
N VAL A 143 6.89 3.29 -14.89
CA VAL A 143 7.76 3.91 -13.91
C VAL A 143 8.48 5.05 -14.57
N ASP A 144 8.30 6.22 -13.99
CA ASP A 144 8.84 7.49 -14.44
C ASP A 144 9.82 8.02 -13.38
N PRO A 145 11.14 7.77 -13.53
CA PRO A 145 12.13 8.23 -12.56
C PRO A 145 12.31 9.75 -12.53
N ALA A 146 12.16 10.43 -13.67
CA ALA A 146 12.38 11.88 -13.75
C ALA A 146 11.24 12.68 -13.11
N ALA A 147 10.00 12.18 -13.14
CA ALA A 147 8.89 12.70 -12.35
C ALA A 147 8.87 12.14 -10.92
N GLY A 148 9.57 11.03 -10.66
CA GLY A 148 9.54 10.32 -9.39
C GLY A 148 8.19 9.66 -9.13
N ILE A 149 7.54 9.11 -10.16
CA ILE A 149 6.16 8.58 -10.11
C ILE A 149 6.07 7.20 -10.79
N VAL A 150 5.16 6.37 -10.31
CA VAL A 150 4.62 5.22 -11.04
C VAL A 150 3.22 5.56 -11.52
N HIS A 151 3.01 5.58 -12.84
CA HIS A 151 1.70 5.66 -13.48
C HIS A 151 1.08 4.28 -13.55
N SER A 152 -0.16 4.12 -13.11
CA SER A 152 -0.83 2.81 -13.05
C SER A 152 -2.19 2.85 -13.72
N PHE A 153 -2.45 1.90 -14.63
CA PHE A 153 -3.67 1.87 -15.43
C PHE A 153 -4.50 0.61 -15.21
N TYR A 154 -5.82 0.77 -15.41
CA TYR A 154 -6.77 -0.32 -15.54
C TYR A 154 -7.59 -0.17 -16.83
N LYS A 155 -7.72 -1.30 -17.52
CA LYS A 155 -8.24 -1.49 -18.89
C LYS A 155 -7.50 -0.67 -19.92
N LEU A 156 -6.18 -0.54 -19.79
CA LEU A 156 -5.37 0.09 -20.83
C LEU A 156 -5.34 -0.80 -22.07
N ARG A 157 -5.59 -0.20 -23.24
CA ARG A 157 -5.51 -0.86 -24.55
C ARG A 157 -5.49 0.17 -25.66
N GLN A 158 -5.21 -0.28 -26.88
CA GLN A 158 -5.39 0.52 -28.07
C GLN A 158 -6.73 0.22 -28.74
N ILE A 159 -7.42 1.27 -29.19
CA ILE A 159 -8.59 1.20 -30.06
C ILE A 159 -8.32 2.17 -31.21
N ASP A 160 -8.31 1.66 -32.46
CA ASP A 160 -8.05 2.45 -33.67
C ASP A 160 -6.77 3.31 -33.57
N GLY A 161 -5.70 2.72 -33.01
CA GLY A 161 -4.41 3.39 -32.81
C GLY A 161 -4.34 4.37 -31.62
N ASN A 162 -5.44 4.58 -30.90
CA ASN A 162 -5.50 5.49 -29.75
C ASN A 162 -5.44 4.72 -28.42
N TRP A 163 -4.64 5.23 -27.48
CA TRP A 163 -4.62 4.70 -26.12
C TRP A 163 -5.89 5.10 -25.36
N VAL A 164 -6.55 4.08 -24.81
CA VAL A 164 -7.73 4.24 -23.95
C VAL A 164 -7.52 3.49 -22.63
N ALA A 165 -8.08 4.02 -21.55
CA ALA A 165 -8.12 3.34 -20.26
C ALA A 165 -9.48 3.57 -19.56
N SER A 166 -9.85 2.65 -18.67
CA SER A 166 -11.00 2.86 -17.78
C SER A 166 -10.61 3.75 -16.59
N GLN A 167 -9.41 3.54 -16.05
CA GLN A 167 -8.94 4.21 -14.85
C GLN A 167 -7.42 4.46 -14.91
N TYR A 168 -7.01 5.55 -14.27
CA TYR A 168 -5.63 5.94 -14.05
C TYR A 168 -5.43 6.31 -12.58
N ALA A 169 -4.32 5.89 -12.00
CA ALA A 169 -3.85 6.33 -10.70
C ALA A 169 -2.32 6.46 -10.73
N TRP A 170 -1.75 7.03 -9.68
CA TRP A 170 -0.31 7.21 -9.60
C TRP A 170 0.20 7.10 -8.16
N THR A 171 1.45 6.70 -8.01
CA THR A 171 2.14 6.59 -6.71
C THR A 171 3.50 7.29 -6.78
N PRO A 172 3.95 8.00 -5.73
CA PRO A 172 5.34 8.44 -5.65
C PRO A 172 6.32 7.26 -5.68
N LEU A 173 7.31 7.30 -6.57
CA LEU A 173 8.27 6.23 -6.78
C LEU A 173 9.09 5.92 -5.52
N ASN A 174 9.47 6.93 -4.75
CA ASN A 174 10.13 6.80 -3.45
C ASN A 174 9.14 6.78 -2.27
N GLY A 175 7.84 6.61 -2.54
CA GLY A 175 6.79 6.65 -1.54
C GLY A 175 6.58 5.32 -0.83
N ARG A 176 5.36 5.12 -0.33
CA ARG A 176 4.97 3.90 0.38
C ARG A 176 4.52 2.77 -0.56
N GLY A 177 4.08 3.06 -1.78
CA GLY A 177 3.43 2.03 -2.61
C GLY A 177 1.99 1.71 -2.21
N TRP A 178 1.40 2.49 -1.30
CA TRP A 178 0.07 2.31 -0.72
C TRP A 178 -0.61 3.66 -0.50
N GLY A 179 -1.91 3.73 -0.78
CA GLY A 179 -2.73 4.92 -0.53
C GLY A 179 -2.78 5.33 0.95
N ASN A 180 -3.19 6.56 1.19
CA ASN A 180 -3.41 7.14 2.53
C ASN A 180 -4.74 7.92 2.55
N PRO A 181 -5.23 8.41 3.70
CA PRO A 181 -6.55 9.06 3.75
C PRO A 181 -6.69 10.31 2.86
N ALA A 182 -5.63 11.13 2.76
CA ALA A 182 -5.58 12.26 1.84
C ALA A 182 -5.50 11.83 0.36
N HIS A 183 -4.90 10.67 0.08
CA HIS A 183 -4.68 10.08 -1.24
C HIS A 183 -5.05 8.60 -1.30
N TYR A 184 -6.35 8.33 -1.25
CA TYR A 184 -6.81 6.99 -0.95
C TYR A 184 -6.71 6.03 -2.15
N PHE A 185 -6.28 6.49 -3.32
CA PHE A 185 -6.20 5.64 -4.51
C PHE A 185 -4.91 5.88 -5.30
N GLN A 186 -3.85 5.13 -4.98
CA GLN A 186 -2.52 5.36 -5.57
C GLN A 186 -2.13 4.37 -6.66
N GLY A 187 -2.95 3.36 -6.96
CA GLY A 187 -2.73 2.56 -8.16
C GLY A 187 -3.93 1.71 -8.52
N ALA A 188 -3.87 1.11 -9.70
CA ALA A 188 -5.06 0.64 -10.39
C ALA A 188 -5.66 -0.68 -9.88
N ARG A 189 -4.98 -1.38 -8.98
CA ARG A 189 -5.44 -2.63 -8.38
C ARG A 189 -6.56 -2.38 -7.35
N ALA A 190 -7.40 -3.37 -7.05
CA ALA A 190 -8.56 -3.23 -6.16
C ALA A 190 -8.23 -2.62 -4.78
N ALA A 191 -7.10 -3.02 -4.19
CA ALA A 191 -6.59 -2.48 -2.93
C ALA A 191 -5.98 -1.06 -3.02
N ALA A 192 -6.16 -0.36 -4.15
CA ALA A 192 -5.68 0.99 -4.41
C ALA A 192 -4.14 1.12 -4.44
N VAL A 193 -3.47 0.09 -4.94
CA VAL A 193 -2.00 0.01 -5.11
C VAL A 193 -1.61 -0.13 -6.59
N PRO A 194 -0.41 0.32 -6.99
CA PRO A 194 0.10 0.08 -8.34
C PRO A 194 0.26 -1.42 -8.58
N THR A 195 0.07 -1.86 -9.82
CA THR A 195 0.13 -3.29 -10.15
C THR A 195 1.53 -3.88 -10.02
N SER A 196 2.55 -3.01 -10.09
CA SER A 196 3.97 -3.30 -9.84
C SER A 196 4.31 -3.47 -8.35
N GLY A 197 3.45 -3.04 -7.43
CA GLY A 197 3.66 -3.22 -5.99
C GLY A 197 3.63 -4.69 -5.60
N GLY A 198 4.74 -5.19 -5.06
CA GLY A 198 4.94 -6.58 -4.65
C GLY A 198 4.98 -7.60 -5.80
N LEU A 199 5.10 -7.14 -7.04
CA LEU A 199 5.22 -8.01 -8.22
C LEU A 199 6.61 -8.67 -8.23
N ILE A 200 6.68 -9.98 -8.48
CA ILE A 200 7.97 -10.62 -8.75
C ILE A 200 8.51 -10.07 -10.08
N ARG A 201 9.63 -9.35 -10.04
CA ARG A 201 10.21 -8.67 -11.20
C ARG A 201 11.12 -9.59 -11.99
N LYS A 202 11.23 -9.34 -13.30
CA LYS A 202 12.04 -10.17 -14.22
C LYS A 202 13.48 -10.34 -13.75
N HIS A 203 14.10 -9.25 -13.31
CA HIS A 203 15.50 -9.24 -12.90
C HIS A 203 15.75 -10.02 -11.60
N GLU A 204 14.71 -10.36 -10.83
CA GLU A 204 14.84 -11.03 -9.54
C GLU A 204 14.72 -12.55 -9.66
N ILE A 205 14.17 -13.09 -10.75
CA ILE A 205 13.85 -14.53 -10.83
C ILE A 205 15.11 -15.38 -10.71
N ASP A 206 16.15 -15.03 -11.47
CA ASP A 206 17.41 -15.77 -11.57
C ASP A 206 18.61 -14.98 -11.01
N ASP A 207 18.37 -14.07 -10.05
CA ASP A 207 19.42 -13.22 -9.43
C ASP A 207 20.37 -13.97 -8.47
N GLY A 208 20.19 -15.28 -8.30
CA GLY A 208 20.98 -16.12 -7.40
C GLY A 208 20.62 -15.99 -5.91
N ARG A 209 19.68 -15.11 -5.54
CA ARG A 209 19.20 -14.98 -4.15
C ARG A 209 18.19 -16.07 -3.81
N SER A 210 18.15 -16.39 -2.51
CA SER A 210 17.25 -17.41 -1.96
C SER A 210 15.80 -16.93 -1.84
N HIS A 211 15.57 -15.61 -1.84
CA HIS A 211 14.25 -14.97 -1.71
C HIS A 211 14.20 -13.65 -2.50
N TYR A 212 12.99 -13.13 -2.72
CA TYR A 212 12.77 -11.78 -3.26
C TYR A 212 12.84 -10.76 -2.11
N PRO A 213 13.54 -9.63 -2.26
CA PRO A 213 13.81 -8.69 -1.16
C PRO A 213 12.62 -7.75 -0.84
N HIS A 214 11.38 -8.24 -1.03
CA HIS A 214 10.15 -7.50 -0.79
C HIS A 214 8.98 -8.46 -0.53
N ALA A 215 7.93 -7.97 0.11
CA ALA A 215 6.64 -8.64 0.22
C ALA A 215 5.99 -8.81 -1.15
N LEU A 216 5.36 -9.96 -1.36
CA LEU A 216 4.72 -10.30 -2.62
C LEU A 216 3.30 -9.73 -2.71
N THR A 217 2.77 -9.64 -3.92
CA THR A 217 1.39 -9.24 -4.19
C THR A 217 0.57 -10.46 -4.56
N MET A 218 -0.60 -10.60 -3.91
CA MET A 218 -1.43 -11.79 -4.00
C MET A 218 -2.89 -11.41 -4.23
N SER A 219 -3.60 -12.19 -5.04
CA SER A 219 -5.06 -12.19 -5.05
C SER A 219 -5.61 -13.46 -4.42
N LEU A 220 -6.81 -13.36 -3.86
CA LEU A 220 -7.58 -14.50 -3.37
C LEU A 220 -8.93 -14.57 -4.10
N THR A 221 -9.51 -15.76 -4.17
CA THR A 221 -10.88 -15.94 -4.66
C THR A 221 -11.92 -15.60 -3.58
N TYR A 222 -13.19 -15.50 -3.97
CA TYR A 222 -14.32 -15.09 -3.11
C TYR A 222 -14.38 -15.81 -1.75
N ASN A 223 -14.15 -17.12 -1.71
CA ASN A 223 -14.24 -17.90 -0.48
C ASN A 223 -13.00 -17.78 0.42
N GLY A 224 -11.92 -17.15 -0.04
CA GLY A 224 -10.79 -16.75 0.82
C GLY A 224 -10.91 -15.31 1.33
N LEU A 225 -11.46 -14.41 0.51
CA LEU A 225 -11.61 -12.99 0.84
C LEU A 225 -12.70 -12.73 1.89
N SER A 226 -12.47 -11.77 2.79
CA SER A 226 -13.49 -11.32 3.74
C SER A 226 -14.53 -10.40 3.09
N ALA A 227 -15.78 -10.53 3.52
CA ALA A 227 -16.85 -9.57 3.23
C ALA A 227 -16.95 -8.45 4.28
N ASN A 228 -16.44 -8.67 5.49
CA ASN A 228 -16.49 -7.68 6.56
C ASN A 228 -15.37 -7.88 7.60
N PRO A 229 -14.42 -6.93 7.72
CA PRO A 229 -14.21 -5.81 6.80
C PRO A 229 -13.77 -6.33 5.42
N THR A 230 -14.07 -5.59 4.34
CA THR A 230 -13.62 -5.95 2.98
C THR A 230 -12.14 -5.65 2.75
N TYR A 231 -11.62 -4.63 3.44
CA TYR A 231 -10.20 -4.26 3.46
C TYR A 231 -9.76 -3.77 4.84
N ILE A 232 -8.47 -3.85 5.11
CA ILE A 232 -7.79 -3.31 6.30
C ILE A 232 -6.54 -2.55 5.90
N PHE A 233 -5.96 -1.78 6.83
CA PHE A 233 -4.66 -1.13 6.61
C PHE A 233 -3.61 -2.17 6.15
N PRO A 234 -2.76 -1.87 5.15
CA PRO A 234 -2.59 -0.57 4.47
C PRO A 234 -3.50 -0.32 3.26
N ALA A 235 -4.41 -1.23 2.91
CA ALA A 235 -5.35 -1.00 1.81
C ALA A 235 -6.36 0.10 2.16
N THR A 236 -6.70 0.88 1.13
CA THR A 236 -7.64 2.02 1.20
C THR A 236 -8.90 1.78 0.37
N SER A 237 -8.99 0.63 -0.29
CA SER A 237 -10.08 0.25 -1.16
C SER A 237 -10.21 -1.26 -1.21
N ALA A 238 -11.37 -1.71 -1.71
CA ALA A 238 -11.57 -3.07 -2.17
C ALA A 238 -12.43 -3.08 -3.44
N ASP A 239 -12.62 -4.26 -4.03
CA ASP A 239 -13.65 -4.47 -5.04
C ASP A 239 -15.01 -3.92 -4.56
N LYS A 240 -15.72 -3.21 -5.45
CA LYS A 240 -16.96 -2.49 -5.12
C LYS A 240 -18.04 -3.40 -4.52
N ASP A 241 -18.11 -4.64 -4.97
CA ASP A 241 -19.09 -5.65 -4.57
C ASP A 241 -18.57 -6.65 -3.51
N ALA A 242 -17.37 -6.42 -2.97
CA ALA A 242 -16.71 -7.31 -2.01
C ALA A 242 -17.61 -7.68 -0.82
N ALA A 243 -18.38 -6.72 -0.28
CA ALA A 243 -19.23 -6.93 0.88
C ALA A 243 -20.38 -7.94 0.65
N THR A 244 -20.76 -8.18 -0.60
CA THR A 244 -21.86 -9.10 -0.95
C THR A 244 -21.40 -10.35 -1.67
N THR A 245 -20.20 -10.36 -2.25
CA THR A 245 -19.69 -11.52 -3.02
C THR A 245 -18.68 -12.36 -2.26
N ASN A 246 -17.95 -11.76 -1.33
CA ASN A 246 -16.90 -12.46 -0.59
C ASN A 246 -17.52 -13.31 0.54
N THR A 247 -16.91 -14.44 0.86
CA THR A 247 -17.43 -15.41 1.85
C THR A 247 -16.36 -16.01 2.75
N GLY A 248 -15.09 -15.63 2.55
CA GLY A 248 -13.96 -16.02 3.38
C GLY A 248 -13.69 -15.07 4.55
N ALA A 249 -12.43 -15.03 4.99
CA ALA A 249 -12.04 -14.33 6.23
C ALA A 249 -10.84 -13.38 6.07
N ILE A 250 -10.14 -13.38 4.93
CA ILE A 250 -8.93 -12.57 4.75
C ILE A 250 -9.29 -11.27 3.98
N PRO A 251 -9.27 -10.08 4.60
CA PRO A 251 -9.56 -8.83 3.90
C PRO A 251 -8.42 -8.44 2.94
N GLN A 252 -8.73 -7.62 1.93
CA GLN A 252 -7.68 -6.95 1.14
C GLN A 252 -6.85 -6.02 2.05
N GLY A 253 -5.56 -5.87 1.75
CA GLY A 253 -4.57 -5.24 2.63
C GLY A 253 -3.99 -6.17 3.70
N ALA A 254 -4.56 -7.36 3.95
CA ALA A 254 -3.97 -8.30 4.89
C ALA A 254 -2.60 -8.79 4.42
N LEU A 255 -1.63 -8.83 5.34
CA LEU A 255 -0.38 -9.56 5.15
C LEU A 255 -0.60 -11.04 5.49
N VAL A 256 -0.21 -11.93 4.58
CA VAL A 256 -0.29 -13.38 4.75
C VAL A 256 1.13 -13.95 4.63
N MET A 257 1.54 -14.78 5.57
CA MET A 257 2.89 -15.38 5.57
C MET A 257 2.84 -16.87 5.85
N LEU A 258 3.93 -17.55 5.50
CA LEU A 258 4.22 -18.87 6.04
C LEU A 258 4.79 -18.72 7.46
N PRO A 259 4.27 -19.43 8.46
CA PRO A 259 4.83 -19.38 9.81
C PRO A 259 6.31 -19.81 9.85
N PRO A 260 7.11 -19.34 10.83
CA PRO A 260 8.53 -19.70 10.96
C PRO A 260 8.80 -21.22 11.04
N GLY A 261 7.83 -21.99 11.57
CA GLY A 261 7.91 -23.45 11.66
C GLY A 261 7.56 -24.21 10.37
N PHE A 262 7.17 -23.51 9.29
CA PHE A 262 6.86 -24.17 8.01
C PHE A 262 8.10 -24.84 7.42
N ASN A 263 7.98 -26.12 7.02
CA ASN A 263 9.10 -26.88 6.47
C ASN A 263 9.36 -26.51 5.00
N LEU A 264 10.26 -25.54 4.79
CA LEU A 264 10.71 -25.13 3.45
C LEU A 264 11.37 -26.26 2.65
N GLN A 265 11.98 -27.25 3.30
CA GLN A 265 12.61 -28.38 2.61
C GLN A 265 11.59 -29.29 1.92
N SER A 266 10.32 -29.24 2.32
CA SER A 266 9.22 -29.96 1.67
C SER A 266 8.84 -29.39 0.30
N ILE A 267 9.31 -28.18 -0.05
CA ILE A 267 9.07 -27.54 -1.33
C ILE A 267 10.18 -27.96 -2.30
N THR A 268 9.86 -28.90 -3.18
CA THR A 268 10.84 -29.54 -4.07
C THR A 268 11.11 -28.76 -5.35
N THR A 269 10.17 -27.92 -5.77
CA THR A 269 10.26 -27.10 -6.98
C THR A 269 11.14 -25.86 -6.69
N PRO A 270 12.33 -25.69 -7.31
CA PRO A 270 13.25 -24.61 -6.96
C PRO A 270 12.66 -23.21 -7.04
N ALA A 271 11.92 -22.91 -8.13
CA ALA A 271 11.25 -21.62 -8.29
C ALA A 271 10.22 -21.34 -7.17
N LEU A 272 9.52 -22.37 -6.69
CA LEU A 272 8.59 -22.23 -5.57
C LEU A 272 9.28 -22.19 -4.22
N ARG A 273 10.50 -22.74 -4.09
CA ARG A 273 11.28 -22.62 -2.87
C ARG A 273 11.64 -21.17 -2.60
N LYS A 274 12.08 -20.43 -3.64
CA LYS A 274 12.33 -18.99 -3.53
C LYS A 274 11.08 -18.21 -3.10
N VAL A 275 9.92 -18.55 -3.68
CA VAL A 275 8.63 -17.97 -3.28
C VAL A 275 8.30 -18.30 -1.83
N ALA A 276 8.46 -19.56 -1.40
CA ALA A 276 8.16 -19.99 -0.03
C ALA A 276 9.09 -19.32 1.00
N GLU A 277 10.39 -19.19 0.71
CA GLU A 277 11.34 -18.44 1.54
C GLU A 277 10.90 -16.97 1.67
N THR A 278 10.51 -16.35 0.57
CA THR A 278 9.99 -14.97 0.57
C THR A 278 8.71 -14.85 1.41
N LEU A 279 7.78 -15.80 1.27
CA LEU A 279 6.54 -15.82 2.05
C LEU A 279 6.77 -16.04 3.55
N GLN A 280 7.88 -16.67 3.95
CA GLN A 280 8.26 -16.82 5.36
C GLN A 280 8.95 -15.57 5.92
N ILE A 281 9.70 -14.82 5.10
CA ILE A 281 10.44 -13.63 5.53
C ILE A 281 9.59 -12.37 5.44
N TYR A 282 9.03 -12.09 4.26
CA TYR A 282 8.30 -10.86 3.95
C TYR A 282 6.79 -11.06 3.87
N GLY A 283 6.34 -12.25 3.45
CA GLY A 283 4.93 -12.52 3.21
C GLY A 283 4.40 -12.04 1.86
N ALA A 284 3.07 -12.01 1.75
CA ALA A 284 2.35 -11.43 0.64
C ALA A 284 1.16 -10.60 1.12
N TYR A 285 0.97 -9.41 0.55
CA TYR A 285 -0.24 -8.62 0.75
C TYR A 285 -1.34 -9.07 -0.21
N VAL A 286 -2.55 -9.24 0.33
CA VAL A 286 -3.74 -9.50 -0.47
C VAL A 286 -4.20 -8.19 -1.10
N THR A 287 -4.05 -8.03 -2.40
CA THR A 287 -4.24 -6.74 -3.09
C THR A 287 -5.35 -6.74 -4.11
N ASP A 288 -5.91 -7.91 -4.38
CA ASP A 288 -6.90 -8.09 -5.43
C ASP A 288 -7.78 -9.32 -5.22
N ARG A 289 -8.81 -9.43 -6.05
CA ARG A 289 -9.67 -10.60 -6.14
C ARG A 289 -9.41 -11.36 -7.44
N ASN A 290 -9.49 -12.68 -7.38
CA ASN A 290 -9.57 -13.53 -8.57
C ASN A 290 -10.84 -14.39 -8.55
N THR A 291 -11.05 -15.19 -9.61
CA THR A 291 -12.17 -16.14 -9.68
C THR A 291 -11.66 -17.58 -9.70
N GLY A 292 -11.97 -18.32 -8.63
CA GLY A 292 -11.79 -19.77 -8.56
C GLY A 292 -10.40 -20.26 -8.18
N THR A 293 -9.40 -19.38 -8.06
CA THR A 293 -8.03 -19.76 -7.72
C THR A 293 -7.72 -19.39 -6.26
N PRO A 294 -7.40 -20.37 -5.37
CA PRO A 294 -7.19 -20.12 -3.94
C PRO A 294 -6.30 -18.93 -3.63
N PHE A 295 -5.14 -18.85 -4.30
CA PHE A 295 -4.33 -17.65 -4.37
C PHE A 295 -3.62 -17.56 -5.71
N VAL A 296 -3.38 -16.33 -6.19
CA VAL A 296 -2.44 -16.04 -7.28
C VAL A 296 -1.38 -15.08 -6.76
N ILE A 297 -0.10 -15.43 -6.90
CA ILE A 297 1.02 -14.51 -6.77
C ILE A 297 1.47 -14.09 -8.17
N TYR A 298 1.64 -12.79 -8.37
CA TYR A 298 1.86 -12.23 -9.70
C TYR A 298 3.34 -12.11 -10.04
N VAL A 299 3.69 -12.50 -11.27
CA VAL A 299 5.03 -12.36 -11.85
C VAL A 299 4.97 -11.43 -13.06
N GLU A 300 5.97 -10.59 -13.25
CA GLU A 300 6.03 -9.63 -14.35
C GLU A 300 5.95 -10.30 -15.73
N ASN A 301 5.09 -9.75 -16.61
CA ASN A 301 4.87 -10.24 -17.96
C ASN A 301 6.11 -10.10 -18.85
N GLY A 302 6.45 -11.17 -19.57
CA GLY A 302 7.64 -11.30 -20.38
C GLY A 302 8.86 -11.80 -19.60
N SER A 303 8.65 -12.40 -18.43
CA SER A 303 9.70 -12.99 -17.60
C SER A 303 10.09 -14.40 -18.07
N GLY A 304 9.17 -15.11 -18.74
CA GLY A 304 9.33 -16.53 -19.06
C GLY A 304 9.08 -17.46 -17.85
N PHE A 305 8.57 -16.92 -16.73
CA PHE A 305 8.27 -17.69 -15.53
C PHE A 305 7.10 -18.64 -15.78
N ASN A 306 7.37 -19.95 -15.74
CA ASN A 306 6.34 -20.94 -15.99
C ASN A 306 6.61 -22.24 -15.21
N LEU A 307 5.83 -22.48 -14.15
CA LEU A 307 5.88 -23.68 -13.32
C LEU A 307 5.40 -24.95 -14.05
N HIS A 308 4.65 -24.78 -15.13
CA HIS A 308 4.03 -25.81 -15.94
C HIS A 308 4.58 -25.79 -17.37
N ARG A 309 5.87 -25.46 -17.52
CA ARG A 309 6.57 -25.50 -18.81
C ARG A 309 6.55 -26.93 -19.35
N GLY A 310 6.05 -27.11 -20.56
CA GLY A 310 5.87 -28.43 -21.18
C GLY A 310 4.60 -29.17 -20.76
N GLY A 311 3.70 -28.51 -20.02
CA GLY A 311 2.43 -29.07 -19.57
C GLY A 311 2.31 -29.10 -18.05
N TRP A 312 1.21 -29.68 -17.57
CA TRP A 312 0.90 -29.73 -16.14
C TRP A 312 2.03 -30.41 -15.33
N ASN A 313 2.42 -29.78 -14.23
CA ASN A 313 3.47 -30.27 -13.34
C ASN A 313 2.89 -30.57 -11.95
N ASN A 314 2.73 -31.86 -11.63
CA ASN A 314 2.17 -32.30 -10.36
C ASN A 314 3.04 -31.93 -9.14
N ALA A 315 4.36 -31.89 -9.29
CA ALA A 315 5.25 -31.52 -8.18
C ALA A 315 5.04 -30.04 -7.81
N ALA A 316 5.00 -29.16 -8.80
CA ALA A 316 4.71 -27.74 -8.60
C ALA A 316 3.31 -27.52 -8.01
N ALA A 317 2.30 -28.21 -8.53
CA ALA A 317 0.93 -28.12 -8.01
C ALA A 317 0.82 -28.59 -6.54
N ASN A 318 1.52 -29.67 -6.17
CA ASN A 318 1.56 -30.16 -4.80
C ASN A 318 2.29 -29.19 -3.86
N ASP A 319 3.40 -28.59 -4.32
CA ASP A 319 4.14 -27.58 -3.56
C ASP A 319 3.28 -26.32 -3.33
N LEU A 320 2.55 -25.85 -4.35
CA LEU A 320 1.59 -24.75 -4.23
C LEU A 320 0.47 -25.05 -3.23
N GLU A 321 -0.03 -26.28 -3.21
CA GLU A 321 -1.03 -26.72 -2.25
C GLU A 321 -0.49 -26.77 -0.82
N ARG A 322 0.78 -27.21 -0.61
CA ARG A 322 1.44 -27.13 0.70
C ARG A 322 1.58 -25.69 1.17
N ILE A 323 1.97 -24.77 0.27
CA ILE A 323 2.04 -23.34 0.56
C ILE A 323 0.66 -22.82 0.97
N ARG A 324 -0.40 -23.12 0.21
CA ARG A 324 -1.80 -22.73 0.54
C ARG A 324 -2.18 -23.19 1.96
N GLN A 325 -1.89 -24.44 2.29
CA GLN A 325 -2.20 -25.01 3.60
C GLN A 325 -1.41 -24.37 4.74
N GLY A 326 -0.19 -23.89 4.47
CA GLY A 326 0.69 -23.24 5.45
C GLY A 326 0.39 -21.75 5.67
N LEU A 327 -0.08 -21.04 4.65
CA LEU A 327 -0.29 -19.59 4.69
C LEU A 327 -1.32 -19.19 5.77
N ARG A 328 -0.98 -18.19 6.58
CA ARG A 328 -1.86 -17.59 7.59
C ARG A 328 -1.79 -16.07 7.53
N GLN A 329 -2.92 -15.41 7.79
CA GLN A 329 -2.93 -13.97 7.99
C GLN A 329 -2.11 -13.61 9.23
N VAL A 330 -1.29 -12.57 9.11
CA VAL A 330 -0.63 -11.91 10.23
C VAL A 330 -1.65 -11.00 10.91
N THR A 331 -1.92 -11.25 12.18
CA THR A 331 -2.90 -10.50 13.00
C THR A 331 -2.24 -9.58 14.02
N GLY A 332 -0.94 -9.73 14.23
CA GLY A 332 -0.13 -8.88 15.10
C GLY A 332 1.36 -9.03 14.80
N VAL A 333 2.15 -8.06 15.24
CA VAL A 333 3.60 -8.01 15.03
C VAL A 333 4.26 -7.39 16.26
N GLY A 334 5.45 -7.87 16.63
CA GLY A 334 6.25 -7.27 17.69
C GLY A 334 7.02 -6.02 17.26
N GLY A 335 7.21 -5.84 15.95
CA GLY A 335 7.91 -4.70 15.35
C GLY A 335 8.12 -4.92 13.85
N TRP A 336 8.86 -4.02 13.20
CA TRP A 336 9.19 -4.12 11.79
C TRP A 336 10.68 -3.83 11.55
N ILE A 337 11.23 -4.50 10.54
CA ILE A 337 12.53 -4.17 9.95
C ILE A 337 12.28 -3.61 8.55
N ASP A 338 12.85 -2.44 8.23
CA ASP A 338 12.74 -1.82 6.92
C ASP A 338 13.70 -2.44 5.90
N GLY A 339 13.62 -1.99 4.64
CA GLY A 339 14.46 -2.48 3.55
C GLY A 339 15.96 -2.22 3.73
N ASN A 340 16.36 -1.33 4.63
CA ASN A 340 17.78 -1.12 4.97
C ASN A 340 18.24 -2.05 6.09
N GLY A 341 17.37 -2.92 6.62
CA GLY A 341 17.68 -3.78 7.75
C GLY A 341 17.50 -3.10 9.11
N GLU A 342 16.91 -1.90 9.15
CA GLU A 342 16.79 -1.12 10.39
C GLU A 342 15.41 -1.31 11.03
N PRO A 343 15.33 -1.45 12.37
CA PRO A 343 14.06 -1.41 13.08
C PRO A 343 13.32 -0.10 12.86
N TYR A 344 12.01 -0.17 12.60
CA TYR A 344 11.18 1.02 12.49
C TYR A 344 9.74 0.80 12.93
N THR A 345 9.05 1.91 13.21
CA THR A 345 7.60 1.93 13.45
C THR A 345 6.91 2.45 12.19
N PRO A 346 6.01 1.68 11.56
CA PRO A 346 5.23 2.17 10.44
C PRO A 346 4.44 3.43 10.82
N GLU A 347 4.40 4.39 9.90
CA GLU A 347 3.55 5.58 10.05
C GLU A 347 2.09 5.14 10.20
N THR A 348 1.41 5.71 11.18
CA THR A 348 -0.03 5.48 11.45
C THR A 348 -0.80 6.80 11.55
N ASN A 349 -0.09 7.92 11.65
CA ASN A 349 -0.63 9.27 11.74
C ASN A 349 -0.47 9.99 10.40
N PHE A 350 -1.34 9.63 9.46
CA PHE A 350 -1.38 10.22 8.13
C PHE A 350 -2.10 11.57 8.10
N ASN A 351 -1.81 12.35 7.06
CA ASN A 351 -2.68 13.46 6.66
C ASN A 351 -4.08 12.91 6.35
N LEU A 352 -5.08 13.42 7.09
CA LEU A 352 -6.49 13.08 6.90
C LEU A 352 -7.16 13.96 5.84
N LEU A 353 -6.62 15.15 5.59
CA LEU A 353 -7.20 16.15 4.71
C LEU A 353 -6.74 15.95 3.27
N SER A 354 -7.71 15.67 2.39
CA SER A 354 -7.54 15.73 0.95
C SER A 354 -8.04 17.07 0.40
N MET A 355 -7.33 17.58 -0.61
CA MET A 355 -7.77 18.75 -1.38
C MET A 355 -8.58 18.37 -2.63
N ARG A 356 -8.95 17.09 -2.78
CA ARG A 356 -9.80 16.62 -3.88
C ARG A 356 -11.24 17.14 -3.74
N GLY A 357 -11.97 17.10 -4.85
CA GLY A 357 -13.40 17.33 -4.88
C GLY A 357 -13.84 18.53 -5.71
N PRO A 358 -15.16 18.77 -5.79
CA PRO A 358 -15.70 19.85 -6.58
C PRO A 358 -15.41 21.19 -5.90
N TRP A 359 -14.52 21.98 -6.50
CA TRP A 359 -14.22 23.34 -6.07
C TRP A 359 -15.18 24.31 -6.74
N ARG A 360 -15.85 25.14 -5.93
CA ARG A 360 -16.77 26.18 -6.42
C ARG A 360 -16.21 27.55 -6.14
N LEU A 361 -16.09 28.38 -7.17
CA LEU A 361 -15.74 29.79 -7.02
C LEU A 361 -16.74 30.49 -6.10
N GLN A 362 -16.22 31.18 -5.08
CA GLN A 362 -16.98 32.02 -4.14
C GLN A 362 -16.75 33.50 -4.45
N SER A 363 -15.53 33.88 -4.81
CA SER A 363 -15.15 35.25 -5.14
C SER A 363 -13.92 35.28 -6.05
N GLY A 364 -13.69 36.41 -6.70
CA GLY A 364 -12.60 36.59 -7.66
C GLY A 364 -12.96 36.13 -9.07
N MET A 365 -11.94 35.75 -9.85
CA MET A 365 -12.09 35.48 -11.29
C MET A 365 -11.67 34.06 -11.70
N THR A 366 -10.91 33.35 -10.85
CA THR A 366 -10.31 32.06 -11.20
C THR A 366 -10.65 30.98 -10.18
N SER A 367 -11.19 29.86 -10.64
CA SER A 367 -11.70 28.80 -9.76
C SER A 367 -10.61 27.92 -9.12
N GLY A 368 -9.33 28.13 -9.43
CA GLY A 368 -8.27 27.17 -9.13
C GLY A 368 -8.59 25.77 -9.70
N THR A 369 -7.65 24.84 -9.60
CA THR A 369 -7.91 23.44 -9.97
C THR A 369 -7.11 22.54 -9.06
N TYR A 370 -7.72 21.46 -8.58
CA TYR A 370 -6.99 20.45 -7.82
C TYR A 370 -6.02 19.73 -8.75
N GLU A 371 -4.73 19.83 -8.43
CA GLU A 371 -3.67 19.08 -9.11
C GLU A 371 -3.24 17.93 -8.21
N THR A 372 -3.59 16.70 -8.61
CA THR A 372 -3.35 15.50 -7.80
C THR A 372 -1.87 15.31 -7.46
N TRP A 373 -0.90 15.56 -8.34
CA TRP A 373 0.52 15.34 -7.99
C TRP A 373 1.03 16.28 -6.90
N ARG A 374 0.55 17.53 -6.89
CA ARG A 374 0.87 18.53 -5.86
C ARG A 374 -0.04 18.46 -4.64
N GLN A 375 -1.16 17.73 -4.73
CA GLN A 375 -2.19 17.65 -3.69
C GLN A 375 -2.69 19.01 -3.22
N ALA A 376 -2.78 19.94 -4.15
CA ALA A 376 -3.11 21.31 -3.86
C ALA A 376 -4.16 21.80 -4.85
N VAL A 377 -4.94 22.77 -4.40
CA VAL A 377 -5.65 23.65 -5.33
C VAL A 377 -4.62 24.62 -5.88
N VAL A 378 -4.42 24.58 -7.19
CA VAL A 378 -3.48 25.45 -7.92
C VAL A 378 -4.26 26.56 -8.58
N PHE A 379 -3.85 27.79 -8.34
CA PHE A 379 -4.39 28.99 -8.98
C PHE A 379 -3.31 29.59 -9.87
N PRO A 380 -3.58 29.85 -11.17
CA PRO A 380 -2.68 30.64 -11.97
C PRO A 380 -2.60 32.09 -11.41
N PRO A 381 -1.59 32.88 -11.83
CA PRO A 381 -1.50 34.29 -11.48
C PRO A 381 -2.81 35.04 -11.73
N THR A 382 -3.28 35.77 -10.73
CA THR A 382 -4.54 36.54 -10.78
C THR A 382 -4.33 37.94 -10.23
N PRO A 383 -4.96 39.00 -10.80
CA PRO A 383 -4.79 40.37 -10.33
C PRO A 383 -5.55 40.67 -9.03
N VAL A 384 -6.48 39.80 -8.63
CA VAL A 384 -7.21 39.87 -7.36
C VAL A 384 -7.30 38.47 -6.72
N PRO A 385 -7.39 38.36 -5.38
CA PRO A 385 -7.58 37.06 -4.73
C PRO A 385 -8.84 36.37 -5.26
N SER A 386 -8.72 35.09 -5.61
CA SER A 386 -9.86 34.24 -5.92
C SER A 386 -10.02 33.18 -4.84
N SER A 387 -11.25 32.96 -4.39
CA SER A 387 -11.56 32.02 -3.32
C SER A 387 -12.50 30.94 -3.82
N VAL A 388 -12.15 29.68 -3.56
CA VAL A 388 -12.98 28.52 -3.90
C VAL A 388 -13.23 27.66 -2.69
N VAL A 389 -14.42 27.05 -2.65
CA VAL A 389 -14.86 26.21 -1.53
C VAL A 389 -15.23 24.82 -2.01
N ASN A 390 -14.88 23.83 -1.21
CA ASN A 390 -15.36 22.47 -1.32
C ASN A 390 -16.28 22.16 -0.12
N THR A 391 -17.57 22.03 -0.39
CA THR A 391 -18.62 21.71 0.58
C THR A 391 -19.12 20.27 0.47
N SER A 392 -18.46 19.42 -0.32
CA SER A 392 -18.90 18.03 -0.54
C SER A 392 -18.74 17.12 0.67
N TYR A 393 -18.03 17.58 1.71
CA TYR A 393 -17.56 16.79 2.85
C TYR A 393 -16.60 15.64 2.49
N ARG A 394 -16.20 15.52 1.21
CA ARG A 394 -15.29 14.46 0.71
C ARG A 394 -13.81 14.80 0.84
N GLY A 395 -13.48 15.93 1.48
CA GLY A 395 -12.12 16.27 1.87
C GLY A 395 -11.49 15.30 2.89
N MET A 396 -12.23 14.30 3.37
CA MET A 396 -11.69 13.17 4.13
C MET A 396 -12.32 11.88 3.61
N GLN A 397 -11.49 10.88 3.29
CA GLN A 397 -12.01 9.58 2.88
C GLN A 397 -12.51 8.80 4.10
N PRO A 398 -13.69 8.14 4.06
CA PRO A 398 -14.17 7.32 5.16
C PRO A 398 -13.45 5.96 5.22
N LEU A 399 -12.14 5.98 5.41
CA LEU A 399 -11.34 4.78 5.65
C LEU A 399 -11.56 4.34 7.10
N SER A 400 -12.05 3.11 7.31
CA SER A 400 -12.41 2.60 8.64
C SER A 400 -11.29 2.71 9.67
N TRP A 401 -10.04 2.53 9.24
CA TRP A 401 -8.84 2.59 10.09
C TRP A 401 -8.25 4.00 10.26
N ALA A 402 -8.80 5.03 9.60
CA ALA A 402 -8.32 6.42 9.65
C ALA A 402 -9.41 7.46 9.95
N LEU A 403 -10.57 7.03 10.46
CA LEU A 403 -11.64 7.96 10.80
C LEU A 403 -11.19 8.91 11.93
N PRO A 404 -11.52 10.21 11.85
CA PRO A 404 -11.36 11.11 12.97
C PRO A 404 -12.16 10.62 14.20
N VAL A 405 -11.58 10.81 15.39
CA VAL A 405 -12.16 10.32 16.65
C VAL A 405 -12.68 11.50 17.47
N ALA A 406 -13.96 11.50 17.84
CA ALA A 406 -14.54 12.54 18.69
C ALA A 406 -13.77 12.66 20.02
N GLY A 407 -13.49 13.90 20.45
CA GLY A 407 -12.72 14.19 21.66
C GLY A 407 -11.19 14.11 21.49
N GLN A 408 -10.68 13.62 20.35
CA GLN A 408 -9.25 13.60 20.07
C GLN A 408 -8.76 14.95 19.55
N SER A 409 -7.57 15.38 19.97
CA SER A 409 -6.91 16.59 19.45
C SER A 409 -6.25 16.35 18.09
N TYR A 410 -6.34 17.35 17.23
CA TYR A 410 -5.80 17.39 15.88
C TYR A 410 -5.07 18.71 15.64
N GLN A 411 -4.02 18.64 14.82
CA GLN A 411 -3.30 19.78 14.29
C GLN A 411 -3.52 19.84 12.78
N LEU A 412 -4.02 20.98 12.30
CA LEU A 412 -4.02 21.36 10.90
C LEU A 412 -2.84 22.29 10.64
N THR A 413 -2.02 21.98 9.64
CA THR A 413 -0.98 22.88 9.13
C THR A 413 -1.31 23.26 7.69
N ALA A 414 -1.36 24.55 7.38
CA ALA A 414 -1.50 25.02 6.02
C ALA A 414 -0.17 24.89 5.26
N ARG A 415 -0.24 24.42 4.01
CA ARG A 415 0.90 24.32 3.09
C ARG A 415 0.55 25.09 1.84
N THR A 416 1.01 26.33 1.75
CA THR A 416 0.60 27.23 0.67
C THR A 416 1.79 27.91 0.01
N THR A 417 1.60 28.39 -1.22
CA THR A 417 2.61 29.19 -1.93
C THR A 417 1.95 30.42 -2.57
N GLY A 418 2.77 31.41 -2.93
CA GLY A 418 2.30 32.59 -3.68
C GLY A 418 1.28 33.44 -2.95
N GLY A 419 1.27 33.41 -1.60
CA GLY A 419 0.29 34.13 -0.78
C GLY A 419 -1.07 33.42 -0.64
N GLY A 420 -1.16 32.14 -1.01
CA GLY A 420 -2.38 31.36 -0.83
C GLY A 420 -2.76 31.17 0.64
N LEU A 421 -4.06 31.03 0.90
CA LEU A 421 -4.61 30.82 2.25
C LEU A 421 -5.52 29.59 2.29
N LEU A 422 -5.39 28.79 3.34
CA LEU A 422 -6.26 27.66 3.66
C LEU A 422 -7.24 28.05 4.77
N ARG A 423 -8.52 27.74 4.62
CA ARG A 423 -9.47 27.73 5.73
C ARG A 423 -10.18 26.40 5.80
N PHE A 424 -10.23 25.84 6.99
CA PHE A 424 -10.87 24.57 7.30
C PHE A 424 -11.97 24.78 8.32
N GLN A 425 -13.16 24.32 7.98
CA GLN A 425 -14.31 24.34 8.87
C GLN A 425 -14.81 22.93 9.09
N LEU A 426 -15.29 22.64 10.30
CA LEU A 426 -16.16 21.50 10.54
C LEU A 426 -17.58 22.00 10.68
N ARG A 427 -18.49 21.33 9.97
CA ARG A 427 -19.92 21.62 10.04
C ARG A 427 -20.68 20.38 10.45
N ASP A 428 -21.66 20.57 11.32
CA ASP A 428 -22.66 19.54 11.57
C ASP A 428 -23.45 19.28 10.28
N LYS A 429 -23.50 18.03 9.82
CA LYS A 429 -24.10 17.71 8.51
C LYS A 429 -25.63 17.83 8.49
N THR A 430 -26.27 17.93 9.65
CA THR A 430 -27.74 18.01 9.77
C THR A 430 -28.21 19.46 9.75
N SER A 431 -27.63 20.28 10.63
CA SER A 431 -27.97 21.70 10.81
C SER A 431 -27.15 22.64 9.94
N ASN A 432 -26.05 22.15 9.35
CA ASN A 432 -25.04 22.93 8.63
C ASN A 432 -24.33 24.02 9.50
N ALA A 433 -24.52 23.96 10.82
CA ALA A 433 -23.87 24.86 11.76
C ALA A 433 -22.36 24.63 11.76
N ILE A 434 -21.59 25.72 11.80
CA ILE A 434 -20.14 25.66 11.97
C ILE A 434 -19.88 25.28 13.42
N VAL A 435 -19.22 24.15 13.63
CA VAL A 435 -18.81 23.67 14.97
C VAL A 435 -17.33 23.91 15.22
N TYR A 436 -16.54 24.16 14.17
CA TYR A 436 -15.16 24.61 14.25
C TYR A 436 -14.76 25.40 13.00
N ASP A 437 -13.88 26.38 13.16
CA ASP A 437 -13.31 27.19 12.08
C ASP A 437 -11.85 27.52 12.38
N SER A 438 -10.94 27.15 11.49
CA SER A 438 -9.52 27.49 11.62
C SER A 438 -9.23 28.97 11.36
N ASN A 439 -10.19 29.72 10.81
CA ASN A 439 -9.95 30.96 10.07
C ASN A 439 -9.00 30.72 8.88
N ASN A 440 -8.56 31.80 8.23
CA ASN A 440 -7.57 31.71 7.17
C ASN A 440 -6.18 31.48 7.78
N LEU A 441 -5.49 30.47 7.27
CA LEU A 441 -4.12 30.11 7.62
C LEU A 441 -3.21 30.36 6.42
N ALA A 442 -2.13 31.11 6.64
CA ALA A 442 -1.02 31.27 5.70
C ALA A 442 -0.05 30.08 5.74
N ASP A 443 0.96 30.07 4.87
CA ASP A 443 1.92 28.97 4.80
C ASP A 443 2.61 28.71 6.15
N GLY A 444 2.64 27.45 6.57
CA GLY A 444 3.22 27.02 7.84
C GLY A 444 2.39 27.36 9.09
N GLU A 445 1.34 28.17 8.97
CA GLU A 445 0.45 28.44 10.10
C GLU A 445 -0.35 27.19 10.46
N THR A 446 -0.62 27.06 11.77
CA THR A 446 -1.26 25.88 12.33
C THR A 446 -2.47 26.24 13.16
N ALA A 447 -3.49 25.38 13.11
CA ALA A 447 -4.64 25.45 13.99
C ALA A 447 -4.81 24.13 14.72
N ARG A 448 -5.03 24.19 16.03
CA ARG A 448 -5.26 23.02 16.88
C ARG A 448 -6.70 23.00 17.34
N PHE A 449 -7.31 21.82 17.34
CA PHE A 449 -8.69 21.66 17.76
C PHE A 449 -8.98 20.24 18.22
N THR A 450 -10.01 20.10 19.04
CA THR A 450 -10.56 18.81 19.41
C THR A 450 -11.65 18.42 18.42
N TRP A 451 -11.61 17.21 17.91
CA TRP A 451 -12.63 16.74 16.99
C TRP A 451 -14.00 16.73 17.67
N PRO A 452 -15.00 17.43 17.12
CA PRO A 452 -16.31 17.53 17.74
C PRO A 452 -17.05 16.19 17.70
N ALA A 453 -17.93 15.98 18.67
CA ALA A 453 -18.88 14.87 18.64
C ALA A 453 -19.95 15.11 17.54
N GLY A 454 -20.66 14.03 17.18
CA GLY A 454 -21.76 14.09 16.21
C GLY A 454 -21.32 13.84 14.76
N ASN A 455 -22.25 14.05 13.83
CA ASN A 455 -22.05 13.77 12.41
C ASN A 455 -21.52 15.02 11.70
N VAL A 456 -20.21 15.24 11.79
CA VAL A 456 -19.54 16.42 11.22
C VAL A 456 -18.85 16.13 9.90
N GLY A 457 -18.72 17.15 9.05
CA GLY A 457 -18.03 17.08 7.78
C GLY A 457 -17.12 18.29 7.53
N PRO A 458 -16.03 18.12 6.78
CA PRO A 458 -15.10 19.20 6.46
C PRO A 458 -15.67 20.08 5.35
N VAL A 459 -15.56 21.39 5.53
CA VAL A 459 -15.66 22.38 4.46
C VAL A 459 -14.32 23.07 4.34
N VAL A 460 -13.73 23.02 3.15
CA VAL A 460 -12.39 23.53 2.88
C VAL A 460 -12.51 24.69 1.92
N THR A 461 -11.86 25.81 2.25
CA THR A 461 -11.75 26.97 1.39
C THR A 461 -10.28 27.19 1.04
N ALA A 462 -10.00 27.37 -0.24
CA ALA A 462 -8.70 27.75 -0.75
C ALA A 462 -8.80 29.13 -1.37
N THR A 463 -7.90 30.05 -0.98
CA THR A 463 -7.84 31.40 -1.55
C THR A 463 -6.47 31.62 -2.18
N SER A 464 -6.42 32.15 -3.39
CA SER A 464 -5.17 32.49 -4.07
C SER A 464 -4.55 33.77 -3.47
N GLY A 465 -3.24 33.93 -3.65
CA GLY A 465 -2.63 35.24 -3.58
C GLY A 465 -2.85 36.05 -4.86
N VAL A 466 -2.04 37.09 -5.04
CA VAL A 466 -2.14 38.07 -6.14
C VAL A 466 -0.85 38.12 -6.95
N GLY A 467 -0.97 38.17 -8.28
CA GLY A 467 0.14 38.42 -9.20
C GLY A 467 1.06 37.25 -9.50
N VAL A 468 0.95 36.13 -8.77
CA VAL A 468 1.77 34.92 -8.92
C VAL A 468 0.90 33.67 -8.82
N GLU A 469 1.41 32.53 -9.31
CA GLU A 469 0.76 31.23 -9.08
C GLU A 469 0.71 30.96 -7.57
N SER A 470 -0.42 30.43 -7.10
CA SER A 470 -0.57 30.00 -5.71
C SER A 470 -0.98 28.55 -5.63
N THR A 471 -0.42 27.81 -4.69
CA THR A 471 -0.92 26.49 -4.29
C THR A 471 -1.51 26.56 -2.90
N VAL A 472 -2.61 25.85 -2.66
CA VAL A 472 -3.21 25.72 -1.34
C VAL A 472 -3.44 24.24 -1.02
N ALA A 473 -2.79 23.76 0.04
CA ALA A 473 -2.97 22.43 0.61
C ALA A 473 -2.99 22.49 2.14
N GLY A 474 -3.37 21.38 2.78
CA GLY A 474 -3.34 21.25 4.23
C GLY A 474 -2.92 19.87 4.70
N ASP A 475 -2.33 19.82 5.89
CA ASP A 475 -1.87 18.61 6.57
C ASP A 475 -2.58 18.52 7.92
N LEU A 476 -3.63 17.70 7.97
CA LEU A 476 -4.45 17.46 9.16
C LEU A 476 -4.03 16.15 9.79
N ARG A 477 -3.42 16.21 10.97
CA ARG A 477 -2.91 15.02 11.68
C ARG A 477 -3.45 14.95 13.10
N ARG A 478 -3.56 13.72 13.61
CA ARG A 478 -3.88 13.47 15.01
C ARG A 478 -2.69 13.94 15.86
N GLU A 479 -2.95 14.64 16.94
CA GLU A 479 -1.90 14.91 17.93
C GLU A 479 -1.63 13.66 18.76
N GLY A 480 -0.36 13.42 19.09
CA GLY A 480 -0.02 12.38 20.05
C GLY A 480 -0.76 12.59 21.38
N PRO A 481 -1.00 11.51 22.15
CA PRO A 481 -1.53 11.63 23.51
C PRO A 481 -0.66 12.50 24.41
#